data_AF-A0ABD2YRI1-F1
#
_entry.id   AF-A0ABD2YRI1-F1
#
_cell.length_a   1.000
_cell.length_b   1.000
_cell.length_c   1.000
_cell.angle_alpha   90.00
_cell.angle_beta   90.00
_cell.angle_gamma   90.00
#
_symmetry.space_group_name_H-M   'P 1'
#
loop_
_entity.id
_entity.type
_entity.pdbx_description
1 polymer ?
#
loop_
_entity_poly.entity_id
_entity_poly.type
_entity_poly.pdbx_seq_one_letter_code
_entity_poly.pdbx_strand_id
1 'polypeptide(L)'
;MHYNKTWCEMAYVVLHLLKVECKELFFRDFPELDDSLADKLLPACTTLVEVKESLLQKCLELEQTAKEQAADNAILDRANCKMVEVDVPQSLFEEQRRQLYGAQLLQIQAKTKLTEQQLAYLSSPKTVNEFLENNRENINRVIRQNLAVGDIFKCGKLQFSTEELVKEVKNSIAEFKRHNQEYDEECMKEQVITMLEMQCLLALRSSIPFNIDSIIANASRIKSSELKDKSCL
;
A
#
# COMPACT_ATOMS: atom_id res chain seq x y z
N MET A 1 -12.23 -21.82 -31.57
CA MET A 1 -11.77 -21.16 -30.32
C MET A 1 -12.05 -22.10 -29.16
N HIS A 2 -11.01 -22.66 -28.54
CA HIS A 2 -11.16 -23.33 -27.24
C HIS A 2 -11.05 -22.26 -26.16
N TYR A 3 -12.13 -22.10 -25.39
CA TYR A 3 -12.15 -21.21 -24.25
C TYR A 3 -11.48 -21.90 -23.06
N ASN A 4 -10.61 -21.16 -22.37
CA ASN A 4 -9.96 -21.62 -21.16
C ASN A 4 -11.00 -21.74 -20.04
N LYS A 5 -11.02 -22.86 -19.30
CA LYS A 5 -12.10 -23.24 -18.35
C LYS A 5 -12.36 -22.20 -17.25
N THR A 6 -11.40 -21.32 -16.95
CA THR A 6 -11.56 -20.22 -15.98
C THR A 6 -12.50 -19.10 -16.44
N TRP A 7 -12.84 -19.04 -17.73
CA TRP A 7 -13.76 -18.05 -18.29
C TRP A 7 -15.21 -18.55 -18.39
N CYS A 8 -15.49 -19.81 -18.04
CA CYS A 8 -16.78 -20.43 -18.31
C CYS A 8 -17.89 -20.10 -17.29
N GLU A 9 -17.58 -19.56 -16.12
CA GLU A 9 -18.60 -19.39 -15.06
C GLU A 9 -19.41 -18.07 -15.13
N MET A 10 -19.05 -17.13 -16.01
CA MET A 10 -19.83 -15.89 -16.20
C MET A 10 -20.47 -15.73 -17.59
N ALA A 11 -20.28 -16.68 -18.50
CA ALA A 11 -20.70 -16.53 -19.90
C ALA A 11 -21.88 -17.43 -20.30
N TYR A 12 -22.78 -17.75 -19.37
CA TYR A 12 -24.03 -18.46 -19.69
C TYR A 12 -25.23 -17.55 -19.93
N VAL A 13 -25.02 -16.24 -19.98
CA VAL A 13 -26.06 -15.27 -20.37
C VAL A 13 -25.54 -14.51 -21.58
N VAL A 14 -26.19 -14.78 -22.71
CA VAL A 14 -26.05 -14.14 -24.02
C VAL A 14 -24.90 -14.61 -24.93
N LEU A 15 -25.13 -15.75 -25.58
CA LEU A 15 -24.39 -16.21 -26.77
C LEU A 15 -24.68 -15.28 -27.96
N HIS A 16 -24.11 -14.07 -27.96
CA HIS A 16 -24.01 -13.26 -29.17
C HIS A 16 -22.89 -13.82 -30.03
N LEU A 17 -23.25 -14.51 -31.11
CA LEU A 17 -22.36 -14.81 -32.21
C LEU A 17 -21.84 -13.49 -32.80
N LEU A 18 -20.64 -13.05 -32.40
CA LEU A 18 -19.99 -11.89 -33.01
C LEU A 18 -19.70 -12.22 -34.47
N LYS A 19 -20.41 -11.55 -35.38
CA LYS A 19 -20.11 -11.56 -36.81
C LYS A 19 -18.99 -10.55 -37.06
N VAL A 20 -17.75 -11.02 -37.04
CA VAL A 20 -16.57 -10.20 -37.35
C VAL A 20 -16.30 -10.28 -38.85
N GLU A 21 -16.25 -9.12 -39.50
CA GLU A 21 -15.81 -8.99 -40.89
C GLU A 21 -14.36 -8.49 -40.90
N CYS A 22 -13.45 -9.31 -41.42
CA CYS A 22 -12.04 -8.95 -41.54
C CYS A 22 -11.86 -7.99 -42.71
N LYS A 23 -11.70 -6.69 -42.42
CA LYS A 23 -11.49 -5.67 -43.46
C LYS A 23 -10.08 -5.69 -44.01
N GLU A 24 -9.09 -5.72 -43.12
CA GLU A 24 -7.67 -5.62 -43.47
C GLU A 24 -6.86 -6.49 -42.51
N LEU A 25 -5.77 -7.06 -43.02
CA LEU A 25 -4.85 -7.89 -42.26
C LEU A 25 -3.43 -7.37 -42.47
N PHE A 26 -2.79 -6.97 -41.38
CA PHE A 26 -1.43 -6.45 -41.41
C PHE A 26 -0.46 -7.47 -40.83
N PHE A 27 0.66 -7.65 -41.51
CA PHE A 27 1.84 -8.27 -40.94
C PHE A 27 2.70 -7.16 -40.31
N ARG A 28 3.11 -7.35 -39.07
CA ARG A 28 4.04 -6.43 -38.39
C ARG A 28 5.44 -6.99 -38.50
N ASP A 29 6.22 -6.43 -39.40
CA ASP A 29 7.66 -6.66 -39.44
C ASP A 29 8.33 -5.77 -38.39
N PHE A 30 9.29 -6.33 -37.66
CA PHE A 30 10.08 -5.56 -36.72
C PHE A 30 11.08 -4.68 -37.49
N PRO A 31 11.23 -3.39 -37.13
CA PRO A 31 12.27 -2.56 -37.72
C PRO A 31 13.65 -3.12 -37.37
N GLU A 32 14.65 -2.80 -38.18
CA GLU A 32 16.04 -3.12 -37.86
C GLU A 32 16.44 -2.47 -36.53
N LEU A 33 17.18 -3.21 -35.71
CA LEU A 33 17.58 -2.77 -34.38
C LEU A 33 18.82 -1.87 -34.50
N ASP A 34 18.59 -0.60 -34.84
CA ASP A 34 19.61 0.45 -34.96
C ASP A 34 19.39 1.62 -33.99
N ASP A 35 20.35 2.54 -33.93
CA ASP A 35 20.31 3.70 -33.04
C ASP A 35 19.19 4.70 -33.40
N SER A 36 18.60 4.63 -34.60
CA SER A 36 17.44 5.45 -34.99
C SER A 36 16.17 5.09 -34.20
N LEU A 37 16.17 3.90 -33.58
CA LEU A 37 15.10 3.41 -32.73
C LEU A 37 15.25 3.87 -31.27
N ALA A 38 16.43 4.34 -30.85
CA ALA A 38 16.73 4.64 -29.45
C ALA A 38 15.77 5.67 -28.84
N ASP A 39 15.59 6.81 -29.52
CA ASP A 39 14.69 7.89 -29.09
C ASP A 39 13.21 7.47 -29.11
N LYS A 40 12.85 6.51 -29.97
CA LYS A 40 11.49 5.96 -30.05
C LYS A 40 11.18 4.98 -28.91
N LEU A 41 12.19 4.29 -28.36
CA LEU A 41 12.04 3.33 -27.28
C LEU A 41 12.05 4.01 -25.91
N LEU A 42 13.03 4.88 -25.69
CA LEU A 42 13.17 5.67 -24.48
C LEU A 42 13.49 7.11 -24.88
N PRO A 43 12.54 8.05 -24.69
CA PRO A 43 12.81 9.47 -24.92
C PRO A 43 14.04 9.89 -24.13
N ALA A 44 14.92 10.67 -24.76
CA ALA A 44 16.21 11.13 -24.24
C ALA A 44 17.40 10.14 -24.34
N CYS A 45 17.24 8.98 -24.97
CA CYS A 45 18.37 8.11 -25.35
C CYS A 45 18.69 8.28 -26.84
N THR A 46 19.98 8.34 -27.19
CA THR A 46 20.44 8.53 -28.58
C THR A 46 21.02 7.27 -29.19
N THR A 47 21.45 6.31 -28.35
CA THR A 47 22.00 5.02 -28.80
C THR A 47 21.30 3.84 -28.15
N LEU A 48 21.35 2.68 -28.81
CA LEU A 48 20.81 1.44 -28.26
C LEU A 48 21.55 0.97 -27.01
N VAL A 49 22.82 1.37 -26.85
CA VAL A 49 23.60 1.07 -25.65
C VAL A 49 23.01 1.83 -24.46
N GLU A 50 22.76 3.13 -24.61
CA GLU A 50 22.10 3.95 -23.58
C GLU A 50 20.71 3.41 -23.22
N VAL A 51 19.93 2.98 -24.22
CA VAL A 51 18.62 2.35 -23.99
C VAL A 51 18.76 1.08 -23.16
N LYS A 52 19.72 0.20 -23.50
CA LYS A 52 19.96 -1.04 -22.75
C LYS A 52 20.40 -0.77 -21.32
N GLU A 53 21.30 0.18 -21.11
CA GLU A 53 21.77 0.58 -19.78
C GLU A 53 20.63 1.18 -18.93
N SER A 54 19.82 2.07 -19.51
CA SER A 54 18.66 2.67 -18.85
C SER A 54 17.60 1.64 -18.48
N LEU A 55 17.30 0.69 -19.38
CA LEU A 55 16.38 -0.41 -19.09
C LEU A 55 16.94 -1.33 -18.00
N LEU A 56 18.23 -1.69 -18.08
CA LEU A 56 18.88 -2.49 -17.05
C LEU A 56 18.79 -1.82 -15.68
N GLN A 57 19.10 -0.53 -15.62
CA GLN A 57 19.04 0.25 -14.39
C GLN A 57 17.61 0.28 -13.82
N LYS A 58 16.59 0.52 -14.66
CA LYS A 58 15.17 0.45 -14.25
C LYS A 58 14.79 -0.94 -13.73
N CYS A 59 15.27 -2.01 -14.37
CA CYS A 59 15.03 -3.37 -13.91
C CYS A 59 15.67 -3.63 -12.54
N LEU A 60 16.90 -3.17 -12.33
CA LEU A 60 17.60 -3.29 -11.04
C LEU A 60 16.87 -2.49 -9.94
N GLU A 61 16.42 -1.28 -10.23
CA GLU A 61 15.63 -0.45 -9.30
C GLU A 61 14.29 -1.10 -8.95
N LEU A 62 13.60 -1.69 -9.93
CA LEU A 62 12.36 -2.44 -9.70
C LEU A 62 12.61 -3.67 -8.85
N GLU A 63 13.67 -4.43 -9.14
CA GLU A 63 14.03 -5.62 -8.36
C GLU A 63 14.41 -5.25 -6.92
N GLN A 64 15.18 -4.18 -6.73
CA GLN A 64 15.56 -3.69 -5.41
C GLN A 64 14.33 -3.22 -4.63
N THR A 65 13.45 -2.44 -5.25
CA THR A 65 12.18 -2.00 -4.64
C THR A 65 11.31 -3.20 -4.25
N ALA A 66 11.22 -4.22 -5.11
CA ALA A 66 10.47 -5.43 -4.82
C ALA A 66 11.04 -6.23 -3.65
N LYS A 67 12.38 -6.33 -3.54
CA LYS A 67 13.07 -6.98 -2.41
C LYS A 67 12.81 -6.22 -1.11
N GLU A 68 12.94 -4.90 -1.12
CA GLU A 68 12.68 -4.05 0.03
C GLU A 68 11.24 -4.16 0.50
N GLN A 69 10.28 -4.10 -0.43
CA GLN A 69 8.86 -4.23 -0.11
C GLN A 69 8.52 -5.63 0.42
N ALA A 70 9.12 -6.69 -0.13
CA ALA A 70 8.95 -8.04 0.38
C ALA A 70 9.50 -8.19 1.81
N ALA A 71 10.65 -7.57 2.10
CA ALA A 71 11.22 -7.55 3.43
C ALA A 71 10.33 -6.78 4.42
N ASP A 72 9.85 -5.59 4.05
CA ASP A 72 8.97 -4.78 4.90
C ASP A 72 7.66 -5.50 5.20
N ASN A 73 7.04 -6.10 4.19
CA ASN A 73 5.83 -6.89 4.36
C ASN A 73 6.07 -8.08 5.31
N ALA A 74 7.21 -8.77 5.20
CA ALA A 74 7.54 -9.87 6.09
C ALA A 74 7.73 -9.40 7.56
N ILE A 75 8.28 -8.21 7.78
CA ILE A 75 8.41 -7.61 9.12
C ILE A 75 7.03 -7.28 9.70
N LEU A 76 6.18 -6.62 8.91
CA LEU A 76 4.83 -6.22 9.31
C LEU A 76 3.93 -7.44 9.56
N ASP A 77 4.04 -8.49 8.75
CA ASP A 77 3.29 -9.74 8.96
C ASP A 77 3.73 -10.42 10.26
N ARG A 78 5.03 -10.46 10.57
CA ARG A 78 5.52 -10.99 11.85
C ARG A 78 5.04 -10.17 13.05
N ALA A 79 5.00 -8.84 12.92
CA ALA A 79 4.44 -7.96 13.94
C ALA A 79 2.95 -8.27 14.16
N ASN A 80 2.19 -8.39 13.07
CA ASN A 80 0.76 -8.70 13.09
C ASN A 80 0.46 -10.07 13.74
N CYS A 81 1.25 -11.10 13.45
CA CYS A 81 1.09 -12.45 14.03
C CYS A 81 1.16 -12.51 15.56
N LYS A 82 1.63 -11.45 16.24
CA LYS A 82 1.73 -11.42 17.70
C LYS A 82 0.55 -10.77 18.41
N MET A 83 -0.31 -10.07 17.68
CA MET A 83 -1.53 -9.46 18.23
C MET A 83 -2.79 -10.29 17.96
N VAL A 84 -2.63 -11.59 17.72
CA VAL A 84 -3.76 -12.52 17.53
C VAL A 84 -4.66 -12.43 18.76
N GLU A 85 -5.88 -11.91 18.56
CA GLU A 85 -6.99 -11.69 19.53
C GLU A 85 -7.23 -10.29 20.11
N VAL A 86 -6.92 -9.20 19.41
CA VAL A 86 -7.52 -7.89 19.73
C VAL A 86 -8.69 -7.57 18.79
N ASP A 87 -9.88 -7.41 19.38
CA ASP A 87 -11.05 -6.87 18.69
C ASP A 87 -10.79 -5.41 18.33
N VAL A 88 -10.92 -5.09 17.03
CA VAL A 88 -10.70 -3.74 16.52
C VAL A 88 -11.85 -2.84 16.98
N PRO A 89 -11.57 -1.74 17.72
CA PRO A 89 -12.59 -0.76 18.09
C PRO A 89 -13.29 -0.19 16.85
N GLN A 90 -14.62 -0.07 16.91
CA GLN A 90 -15.41 0.45 15.79
C GLN A 90 -14.93 1.84 15.34
N SER A 91 -14.52 2.71 16.26
CA SER A 91 -14.00 4.04 15.93
C SER A 91 -12.77 4.00 15.01
N LEU A 92 -11.80 3.13 15.31
CA LEU A 92 -10.59 2.95 14.50
C LEU A 92 -10.92 2.32 13.14
N PHE A 93 -11.87 1.37 13.12
CA PHE A 93 -12.35 0.80 11.86
C PHE A 93 -12.99 1.86 10.97
N GLU A 94 -13.86 2.70 11.54
CA GLU A 94 -14.54 3.80 10.85
C GLU A 94 -13.59 4.87 10.34
N GLU A 95 -12.49 5.14 11.05
CA GLU A 95 -11.46 6.07 10.57
C GLU A 95 -10.66 5.48 9.42
N GLN A 96 -10.14 4.26 9.60
CA GLN A 96 -9.29 3.62 8.59
C GLN A 96 -10.06 3.38 7.28
N ARG A 97 -11.35 3.05 7.36
CA ARG A 97 -12.21 2.86 6.20
C ARG A 97 -12.38 4.16 5.40
N ARG A 98 -12.52 5.31 6.08
CA ARG A 98 -12.64 6.63 5.44
C ARG A 98 -11.36 7.01 4.71
N GLN A 99 -10.21 6.80 5.35
CA GLN A 99 -8.90 7.06 4.74
C GLN A 99 -8.68 6.18 3.49
N LEU A 100 -8.94 4.88 3.61
CA LEU A 100 -8.70 3.93 2.52
C LEU A 100 -9.60 4.23 1.32
N TYR A 101 -10.88 4.54 1.56
CA TYR A 101 -11.81 4.91 0.49
C TYR A 101 -11.46 6.27 -0.14
N GLY A 102 -11.10 7.25 0.67
CA GLY A 102 -10.64 8.56 0.19
C GLY A 102 -9.42 8.44 -0.72
N ALA A 103 -8.42 7.65 -0.33
CA ALA A 103 -7.24 7.39 -1.14
C ALA A 103 -7.58 6.69 -2.47
N GLN A 104 -8.53 5.75 -2.45
CA GLN A 104 -9.00 5.09 -3.67
C GLN A 104 -9.68 6.09 -4.62
N LEU A 105 -10.53 6.99 -4.12
CA LEU A 105 -11.17 8.00 -4.95
C LEU A 105 -10.14 8.93 -5.60
N LEU A 106 -9.14 9.39 -4.84
CA LEU A 106 -8.04 10.20 -5.38
C LEU A 106 -7.26 9.45 -6.46
N GLN A 107 -6.98 8.17 -6.26
CA GLN A 107 -6.30 7.35 -7.26
C GLN A 107 -7.14 7.19 -8.54
N ILE A 108 -8.45 6.99 -8.42
CA ILE A 108 -9.35 6.88 -9.57
C ILE A 108 -9.40 8.23 -10.32
N GLN A 109 -9.49 9.35 -9.60
CA GLN A 109 -9.46 10.70 -10.18
C GLN A 109 -8.14 10.99 -10.91
N ALA A 110 -7.00 10.53 -10.38
CA ALA A 110 -5.70 10.72 -11.00
C ALA A 110 -5.53 9.89 -12.29
N LYS A 111 -6.08 8.67 -12.32
CA LYS A 111 -5.98 7.76 -13.47
C LYS A 111 -7.00 8.04 -14.56
N THR A 112 -8.16 8.60 -14.21
CA THR A 112 -9.31 8.72 -15.10
C THR A 112 -9.97 10.08 -14.96
N LYS A 113 -10.31 10.72 -16.07
CA LYS A 113 -11.22 11.88 -16.08
C LYS A 113 -12.64 11.40 -15.77
N LEU A 114 -13.00 11.41 -14.49
CA LEU A 114 -14.34 11.04 -14.03
C LEU A 114 -15.36 12.12 -14.45
N THR A 115 -16.53 11.70 -14.94
CA THR A 115 -17.67 12.59 -15.09
C THR A 115 -18.35 12.82 -13.74
N GLU A 116 -19.12 13.90 -13.60
CA GLU A 116 -19.89 14.19 -12.37
C GLU A 116 -20.82 13.02 -11.98
N GLN A 117 -21.42 12.35 -12.96
CA GLN A 117 -22.28 11.20 -12.74
C GLN A 117 -21.51 9.99 -12.20
N GLN A 118 -20.29 9.74 -12.71
CA GLN A 118 -19.43 8.67 -12.22
C GLN A 118 -18.93 8.97 -10.81
N LEU A 119 -18.59 10.24 -10.52
CA LEU A 119 -18.17 10.66 -9.20
C LEU A 119 -19.32 10.53 -8.17
N ALA A 120 -20.54 10.92 -8.56
CA ALA A 120 -21.74 10.75 -7.73
C ALA A 120 -22.08 9.28 -7.47
N TYR A 121 -21.90 8.41 -8.47
CA TYR A 121 -22.07 6.97 -8.31
C TYR A 121 -21.04 6.37 -7.36
N LEU A 122 -19.75 6.69 -7.54
CA LEU A 122 -18.68 6.25 -6.66
C LEU A 122 -18.94 6.74 -5.23
N SER A 123 -19.29 8.01 -5.06
CA SER A 123 -19.59 8.59 -3.75
C SER A 123 -20.93 8.13 -3.14
N SER A 124 -21.67 7.23 -3.81
CA SER A 124 -22.95 6.76 -3.30
C SER A 124 -22.74 5.86 -2.07
N PRO A 125 -23.63 5.92 -1.05
CA PRO A 125 -23.51 5.10 0.16
C PRO A 125 -23.44 3.60 -0.14
N LYS A 126 -24.10 3.16 -1.21
CA LYS A 126 -24.10 1.77 -1.65
C LYS A 126 -22.71 1.33 -2.12
N THR A 127 -22.10 2.08 -3.05
CA THR A 127 -20.78 1.75 -3.59
C THR A 127 -19.68 1.88 -2.53
N VAL A 128 -19.80 2.88 -1.65
CA VAL A 128 -18.92 3.02 -0.48
C VAL A 128 -19.03 1.77 0.40
N ASN A 129 -20.23 1.36 0.82
CA ASN A 129 -20.40 0.20 1.70
C ASN A 129 -19.95 -1.11 1.05
N GLU A 130 -20.26 -1.35 -0.22
CA GLU A 130 -19.81 -2.55 -0.94
C GLU A 130 -18.29 -2.64 -0.98
N PHE A 131 -17.61 -1.52 -1.24
CA PHE A 131 -16.15 -1.48 -1.20
C PHE A 131 -15.62 -1.78 0.20
N LEU A 132 -16.23 -1.19 1.24
CA LEU A 132 -15.77 -1.33 2.62
C LEU A 132 -15.97 -2.75 3.16
N GLU A 133 -17.08 -3.41 2.84
CA GLU A 133 -17.32 -4.80 3.20
C GLU A 133 -16.31 -5.73 2.52
N ASN A 134 -16.07 -5.54 1.22
CA ASN A 134 -15.08 -6.30 0.47
C ASN A 134 -13.64 -6.10 1.00
N ASN A 135 -13.36 -4.95 1.62
CA ASN A 135 -12.05 -4.60 2.17
C ASN A 135 -11.97 -4.74 3.70
N ARG A 136 -13.02 -5.26 4.36
CA ARG A 136 -13.10 -5.33 5.82
C ARG A 136 -11.90 -6.06 6.44
N GLU A 137 -11.51 -7.19 5.87
CA GLU A 137 -10.36 -7.96 6.36
C GLU A 137 -9.04 -7.20 6.15
N ASN A 138 -8.89 -6.51 5.01
CA ASN A 138 -7.73 -5.67 4.75
C ASN A 138 -7.64 -4.51 5.75
N ILE A 139 -8.76 -3.84 6.04
CA ILE A 139 -8.84 -2.76 7.02
C ILE A 139 -8.48 -3.27 8.42
N ASN A 140 -9.04 -4.41 8.83
CA ASN A 140 -8.71 -5.04 10.12
C ASN A 140 -7.22 -5.41 10.21
N ARG A 141 -6.64 -5.92 9.12
CA ARG A 141 -5.22 -6.24 9.05
C ARG A 141 -4.35 -4.99 9.25
N VAL A 142 -4.64 -3.89 8.56
CA VAL A 142 -3.88 -2.64 8.70
C VAL A 142 -3.98 -2.09 10.12
N ILE A 143 -5.17 -2.10 10.73
CA ILE A 143 -5.35 -1.60 12.10
C ILE A 143 -4.55 -2.46 13.09
N ARG A 144 -4.64 -3.80 12.98
CA ARG A 144 -3.86 -4.72 13.82
C ARG A 144 -2.36 -4.52 13.64
N GLN A 145 -1.90 -4.30 12.40
CA GLN A 145 -0.50 -3.98 12.11
C GLN A 145 -0.06 -2.69 12.81
N ASN A 146 -0.82 -1.60 12.69
CA ASN A 146 -0.47 -0.32 13.34
C ASN A 146 -0.41 -0.46 14.86
N LEU A 147 -1.38 -1.16 15.46
CA LEU A 147 -1.38 -1.44 16.90
C LEU A 147 -0.17 -2.30 17.31
N ALA A 148 0.19 -3.30 16.50
CA ALA A 148 1.32 -4.18 16.77
C ALA A 148 2.64 -3.44 16.71
N VAL A 149 2.79 -2.55 15.73
CA VAL A 149 3.96 -1.68 15.60
C VAL A 149 4.09 -0.77 16.81
N GLY A 150 3.02 -0.10 17.23
CA GLY A 150 3.03 0.76 18.42
C GLY A 150 3.36 0.00 19.71
N ASP A 151 2.83 -1.21 19.87
CA ASP A 151 3.18 -2.12 20.98
C ASP A 151 4.66 -2.50 20.95
N ILE A 152 5.19 -2.91 19.79
CA ILE A 152 6.61 -3.26 19.62
C ILE A 152 7.50 -2.05 19.89
N PHE A 153 7.09 -0.86 19.44
CA PHE A 153 7.82 0.38 19.63
C PHE A 153 7.95 0.72 21.13
N LYS A 154 6.83 0.61 21.87
CA LYS A 154 6.79 0.80 23.33
C LYS A 154 7.59 -0.27 24.08
N CYS A 155 7.36 -1.55 23.80
CA CYS A 155 8.05 -2.66 24.48
C CYS A 155 9.56 -2.69 24.16
N GLY A 156 9.92 -2.36 22.92
CA GLY A 156 11.30 -2.27 22.43
C GLY A 156 12.04 -1.02 22.91
N LYS A 157 11.34 -0.08 23.57
CA LYS A 157 11.87 1.24 24.00
C LYS A 157 12.53 1.99 22.84
N LEU A 158 11.96 1.87 21.65
CA LEU A 158 12.40 2.62 20.48
C LEU A 158 12.03 4.09 20.67
N GLN A 159 12.81 5.00 20.09
CA GLN A 159 12.57 6.44 20.17
C GLN A 159 12.91 7.08 18.83
N PHE A 160 12.06 8.01 18.39
CA PHE A 160 12.35 8.96 17.31
C PHE A 160 12.57 10.35 17.92
N SER A 161 13.24 11.24 17.20
CA SER A 161 13.52 12.58 17.72
C SER A 161 12.23 13.39 17.84
N THR A 162 12.07 14.15 18.94
CA THR A 162 10.98 15.13 19.07
C THR A 162 11.04 16.18 17.97
N GLU A 163 12.22 16.50 17.46
CA GLU A 163 12.40 17.42 16.34
C GLU A 163 11.82 16.85 15.03
N GLU A 164 12.01 15.55 14.78
CA GLU A 164 11.42 14.87 13.62
C GLU A 164 9.89 14.87 13.69
N LEU A 165 9.32 14.58 14.87
CA LEU A 165 7.88 14.66 15.08
C LEU A 165 7.33 16.06 14.81
N VAL A 166 7.93 17.10 15.38
CA VAL A 166 7.47 18.49 15.20
C VAL A 166 7.60 18.92 13.74
N LYS A 167 8.69 18.54 13.07
CA LYS A 167 8.89 18.83 11.65
C LYS A 167 7.82 18.19 10.80
N GLU A 168 7.54 16.91 11.04
CA GLU A 168 6.61 16.15 10.21
C GLU A 168 5.15 16.58 10.41
N VAL A 169 4.74 16.85 11.66
CA VAL A 169 3.42 17.44 11.95
C VAL A 169 3.27 18.79 11.25
N LYS A 170 4.30 19.65 11.26
CA LYS A 170 4.27 20.93 10.55
C LYS A 170 4.14 20.75 9.04
N ASN A 171 4.85 19.77 8.46
CA ASN A 171 4.76 19.45 7.04
C ASN A 171 3.34 19.02 6.66
N SER A 172 2.76 18.07 7.42
CA SER A 172 1.39 17.60 7.18
C SER A 172 0.36 18.73 7.29
N ILE A 173 0.45 19.59 8.30
CA ILE A 173 -0.44 20.75 8.44
C ILE A 173 -0.28 21.72 7.25
N ALA A 174 0.95 21.96 6.79
CA ALA A 174 1.20 22.84 5.65
C ALA A 174 0.58 22.32 4.35
N GLU A 175 0.60 21.02 4.12
CA GLU A 175 -0.05 20.39 2.96
C GLU A 175 -1.57 20.57 3.00
N PHE A 176 -2.22 20.32 4.13
CA PHE A 176 -3.67 20.49 4.26
C PHE A 176 -4.09 21.96 4.07
N LYS A 177 -3.32 22.90 4.64
CA LYS A 177 -3.53 24.34 4.43
C LYS A 177 -3.39 24.73 2.95
N ARG A 178 -2.41 24.16 2.24
CA ARG A 178 -2.21 24.41 0.81
C ARG A 178 -3.40 23.98 -0.04
N HIS A 179 -4.10 22.93 0.38
CA HIS A 179 -5.27 22.40 -0.31
C HIS A 179 -6.61 22.89 0.28
N ASN A 180 -6.58 23.83 1.23
CA ASN A 180 -7.76 24.37 1.94
C ASN A 180 -8.67 23.27 2.50
N GLN A 181 -8.05 22.22 3.05
CA GLN A 181 -8.73 21.07 3.64
C GLN A 181 -8.91 21.28 5.14
N GLU A 182 -10.06 20.87 5.67
CA GLU A 182 -10.30 20.80 7.10
C GLU A 182 -9.43 19.69 7.72
N TYR A 183 -8.85 19.97 8.88
CA TYR A 183 -7.97 19.04 9.57
C TYR A 183 -8.16 19.12 11.09
N ASP A 184 -7.93 18.01 11.76
CA ASP A 184 -7.87 17.90 13.22
C ASP A 184 -6.41 17.71 13.64
N GLU A 185 -5.87 18.65 14.41
CA GLU A 185 -4.47 18.62 14.85
C GLU A 185 -4.13 17.42 15.74
N GLU A 186 -5.04 16.93 16.57
CA GLU A 186 -4.77 15.79 17.45
C GLU A 186 -4.72 14.50 16.63
N CYS A 187 -5.73 14.30 15.78
CA CYS A 187 -5.78 13.17 14.86
C CYS A 187 -4.56 13.15 13.91
N MET A 188 -4.13 14.32 13.41
CA MET A 188 -2.91 14.43 12.61
C MET A 188 -1.65 14.04 13.38
N LYS A 189 -1.50 14.48 14.63
CA LYS A 189 -0.34 14.11 15.46
C LYS A 189 -0.29 12.60 15.67
N GLU A 190 -1.42 11.96 15.96
CA GLU A 190 -1.50 10.50 16.14
C GLU A 190 -1.13 9.75 14.85
N GLN A 191 -1.59 10.23 13.69
CA GLN A 191 -1.23 9.65 12.39
C GLN A 191 0.27 9.79 12.10
N VAL A 192 0.86 10.96 12.38
CA VAL A 192 2.30 11.18 12.19
C VAL A 192 3.12 10.31 13.15
N ILE A 193 2.70 10.16 14.41
CA ILE A 193 3.35 9.23 15.36
C ILE A 193 3.32 7.81 14.81
N THR A 194 2.14 7.33 14.41
CA THR A 194 1.96 5.98 13.86
C THR A 194 2.84 5.76 12.62
N MET A 195 2.96 6.76 11.76
CA MET A 195 3.85 6.74 10.60
C MET A 195 5.33 6.67 11.01
N LEU A 196 5.77 7.51 11.96
CA LEU A 196 7.16 7.54 12.42
C LEU A 196 7.56 6.24 13.15
N GLU A 197 6.66 5.66 13.95
CA GLU A 197 6.87 4.36 14.58
C GLU A 197 7.08 3.26 13.53
N MET A 198 6.24 3.24 12.48
CA MET A 198 6.41 2.32 11.34
C MET A 198 7.73 2.54 10.62
N GLN A 199 8.06 3.78 10.25
CA GLN A 199 9.31 4.10 9.55
C GLN A 199 10.54 3.71 10.38
N CYS A 200 10.52 3.99 11.68
CA CYS A 200 11.61 3.63 12.58
C CYS A 200 11.76 2.12 12.70
N LEU A 201 10.66 1.38 12.85
CA LEU A 201 10.69 -0.09 12.89
C LEU A 201 11.27 -0.67 11.60
N LEU A 202 10.87 -0.16 10.44
CA LEU A 202 11.39 -0.60 9.14
C LEU A 202 12.85 -0.18 8.95
N ALA A 203 13.27 0.99 9.45
CA ALA A 203 14.65 1.44 9.39
C ALA A 203 15.62 0.57 10.20
N LEU A 204 15.13 -0.20 11.20
CA LEU A 204 15.96 -1.20 11.89
C LEU A 204 16.48 -2.29 10.93
N ARG A 205 15.84 -2.48 9.75
CA ARG A 205 16.34 -3.40 8.71
C ARG A 205 17.72 -3.01 8.18
N SER A 206 18.00 -1.70 8.04
CA SER A 206 19.21 -1.20 7.38
C SER A 206 20.38 -1.07 8.34
N SER A 207 20.11 -1.02 9.65
CA SER A 207 21.12 -0.70 10.64
C SER A 207 21.89 -1.91 11.16
N ILE A 208 21.38 -3.15 11.03
CA ILE A 208 22.03 -4.32 11.64
C ILE A 208 21.56 -5.63 10.95
N PRO A 209 22.36 -6.71 10.92
CA PRO A 209 21.80 -8.07 10.90
C PRO A 209 21.12 -8.38 12.26
N PHE A 210 20.29 -7.45 12.79
CA PHE A 210 19.66 -7.60 14.10
C PHE A 210 18.46 -8.51 14.00
N ASN A 211 18.45 -9.40 14.95
CA ASN A 211 17.43 -10.34 15.30
C ASN A 211 16.10 -9.61 15.63
N ILE A 212 15.35 -9.22 14.58
CA ILE A 212 13.94 -8.83 14.69
C ILE A 212 13.22 -9.87 15.55
N ASP A 213 13.54 -11.16 15.36
CA ASP A 213 12.99 -12.25 16.16
C ASP A 213 13.31 -12.13 17.67
N SER A 214 14.38 -11.44 18.10
CA SER A 214 14.69 -11.17 19.52
C SER A 214 13.85 -10.04 20.10
N ILE A 215 13.63 -8.95 19.36
CA ILE A 215 12.80 -7.83 19.81
C ILE A 215 11.34 -8.29 19.85
N ILE A 216 10.93 -8.94 18.77
CA ILE A 216 9.66 -9.63 18.65
C ILE A 216 9.52 -10.64 19.81
N ALA A 217 10.50 -11.50 20.09
CA ALA A 217 10.42 -12.46 21.21
C ALA A 217 10.38 -11.80 22.60
N ASN A 218 11.13 -10.71 22.82
CA ASN A 218 11.13 -9.97 24.07
C ASN A 218 9.77 -9.30 24.30
N ALA A 219 9.17 -8.69 23.28
CA ALA A 219 7.81 -8.13 23.37
C ALA A 219 6.77 -9.21 23.74
N SER A 220 6.87 -10.42 23.17
CA SER A 220 6.02 -11.55 23.58
C SER A 220 6.23 -11.98 25.03
N ARG A 221 7.47 -12.04 25.50
CA ARG A 221 7.77 -12.42 26.89
C ARG A 221 7.17 -11.43 27.89
N ILE A 222 7.24 -10.14 27.60
CA ILE A 222 6.67 -9.07 28.43
C ILE A 222 5.14 -9.20 28.50
N LYS A 223 4.48 -9.43 27.37
CA LYS A 223 3.01 -9.62 27.32
C LYS A 223 2.56 -10.87 28.11
N SER A 224 3.32 -11.97 28.04
CA SER A 224 3.05 -13.18 28.84
C SER A 224 3.32 -13.03 30.34
N SER A 225 4.25 -12.17 30.77
CA SER A 225 4.44 -11.87 32.20
C SER A 225 3.33 -10.98 32.76
N GLU A 226 2.88 -9.96 32.02
CA GLU A 226 1.79 -9.07 32.46
C GLU A 226 0.44 -9.78 32.56
N LEU A 227 0.19 -10.77 31.70
CA LEU A 227 -1.01 -11.62 31.78
C LEU A 227 -0.97 -12.59 32.98
N LYS A 228 0.22 -13.03 33.43
CA LYS A 228 0.35 -13.88 34.61
C LYS A 228 0.13 -13.11 35.91
N ASP A 229 0.65 -11.89 36.00
CA ASP A 229 0.45 -11.03 37.19
C ASP A 229 -1.03 -10.62 37.37
N LYS A 230 -1.81 -10.54 36.30
CA LYS A 230 -3.27 -10.29 36.35
C LYS A 230 -4.13 -11.51 36.68
N SER A 231 -3.54 -12.71 36.72
CA SER A 231 -4.22 -13.97 37.09
C SER A 231 -3.99 -14.38 38.55
N CYS A 232 -3.20 -13.62 39.30
CA CYS A 232 -2.91 -13.83 40.73
C CYS A 232 -3.55 -12.77 41.66
N LEU A 233 -4.56 -12.04 41.18
CA LEU A 233 -5.49 -11.22 41.97
C LEU A 233 -6.92 -11.73 41.76
#